data_AF-A0A511AZ18-F1
#
_entry.id   AF-A0A511AZ18-F1
#
_cell.length_a   1.000
_cell.length_b   1.000
_cell.length_c   1.000
_cell.angle_alpha   90.00
_cell.angle_beta   90.00
_cell.angle_gamma   90.00
#
_symmetry.space_group_name_H-M   'P 1'
#
loop_
_entity.id
_entity.type
_entity.pdbx_description
1 polymer ?
#
loop_
_entity_poly.entity_id
_entity_poly.type
_entity_poly.pdbx_seq_one_letter_code
_entity_poly.pdbx_strand_id
1 'polypeptide(L)'
;MTPGQIEAHLRADVSWQRPSWKLGTASAGGKAEFNEDDILDPLDILGATRRSRAQQARNARDRKASAEAERARTVPEPLRQPLATLDLTWPVSFDDVKTRYRNLARRHHPDTNIGDQGAEERFKTISTAYAVLRTHFTRQDDLVC
;
A
#
# COMPACT_ATOMS: atom_id res chain seq x y z
N MET A 1 -47.35 -21.89 0.66
CA MET A 1 -46.19 -22.80 0.67
C MET A 1 -45.86 -23.11 -0.77
N THR A 2 -44.73 -22.64 -1.30
CA THR A 2 -44.39 -22.87 -2.71
C THR A 2 -43.81 -24.29 -2.89
N PRO A 3 -43.92 -24.90 -4.08
CA PRO A 3 -43.35 -26.23 -4.34
C PRO A 3 -41.85 -26.32 -3.97
N GLY A 4 -41.08 -25.27 -4.26
CA GLY A 4 -39.65 -25.22 -3.89
C GLY A 4 -39.39 -25.17 -2.38
N GLN A 5 -40.31 -24.63 -1.58
CA GLN A 5 -40.20 -24.67 -0.11
C GLN A 5 -40.46 -26.09 0.42
N ILE A 6 -41.38 -26.84 -0.18
CA ILE A 6 -41.69 -28.22 0.22
C ILE A 6 -40.48 -29.13 -0.04
N GLU A 7 -39.84 -29.01 -1.21
CA GLU A 7 -38.63 -29.78 -1.53
C GLU A 7 -37.45 -29.46 -0.60
N ALA A 8 -37.29 -28.19 -0.22
CA ALA A 8 -36.27 -27.78 0.73
C ALA A 8 -36.48 -28.41 2.12
N HIS A 9 -37.72 -28.44 2.61
CA HIS A 9 -38.06 -29.09 3.88
C HIS A 9 -37.86 -30.61 3.82
N LEU A 10 -38.30 -31.27 2.73
CA LEU A 10 -38.08 -32.70 2.52
C LEU A 10 -36.58 -33.05 2.53
N ARG A 11 -35.74 -32.25 1.87
CA ARG A 11 -34.28 -32.46 1.86
C ARG A 11 -33.66 -32.23 3.25
N ALA A 12 -34.14 -31.25 4.01
CA ALA A 12 -33.65 -31.00 5.37
C ALA A 12 -34.02 -32.15 6.32
N ASP A 13 -35.20 -32.75 6.17
CA ASP A 13 -35.63 -33.87 7.01
C ASP A 13 -34.82 -35.15 6.73
N VAL A 14 -34.33 -35.35 5.49
CA VAL A 14 -33.40 -36.44 5.16
C VAL A 14 -32.10 -36.36 5.97
N SER A 15 -31.60 -35.14 6.23
CA SER A 15 -30.44 -34.95 7.10
C SER A 15 -30.83 -34.72 8.56
N TRP A 16 -32.07 -35.04 8.97
CA TRP A 16 -32.59 -34.76 10.32
C TRP A 16 -32.35 -33.32 10.76
N GLN A 17 -32.47 -32.38 9.82
CA GLN A 17 -32.21 -30.95 10.00
C GLN A 17 -30.80 -30.66 10.53
N ARG A 18 -29.84 -31.58 10.35
CA ARG A 18 -28.45 -31.37 10.73
C ARG A 18 -27.76 -30.46 9.72
N PRO A 19 -27.01 -29.45 10.18
CA PRO A 19 -26.20 -28.65 9.29
C PRO A 19 -25.12 -29.55 8.68
N SER A 20 -25.23 -29.85 7.38
CA SER A 20 -24.17 -30.51 6.65
C SER A 20 -23.08 -29.48 6.37
N TRP A 21 -21.90 -29.69 6.94
CA TRP A 21 -20.73 -28.94 6.50
C TRP A 21 -20.45 -29.36 5.06
N LYS A 22 -20.64 -28.42 4.14
CA LYS A 22 -20.21 -28.58 2.75
C LYS A 22 -18.71 -28.92 2.78
N LEU A 23 -18.40 -30.15 2.37
CA LEU A 23 -17.04 -30.71 2.36
C LEU A 23 -16.13 -29.72 1.58
N GLY A 24 -15.02 -29.30 2.21
CA GLY A 24 -14.09 -28.34 1.62
C GLY A 24 -14.29 -26.86 2.02
N THR A 25 -15.17 -26.55 2.97
CA THR A 25 -15.37 -25.14 3.41
C THR A 25 -15.15 -24.90 4.89
N ALA A 26 -14.95 -25.95 5.66
CA ALA A 26 -14.27 -25.86 6.95
C ALA A 26 -12.75 -25.78 6.71
N SER A 27 -12.34 -24.66 6.12
CA SER A 27 -11.06 -23.99 6.34
C SER A 27 -11.19 -22.61 5.70
N ALA A 28 -11.76 -21.68 6.47
CA ALA A 28 -11.64 -20.28 6.16
C ALA A 28 -10.16 -19.89 6.38
N GLY A 29 -9.40 -19.87 5.27
CA GLY A 29 -8.24 -18.99 5.12
C GLY A 29 -6.88 -19.56 5.53
N GLY A 30 -6.29 -20.35 4.64
CA GLY A 30 -4.84 -20.53 4.61
C GLY A 30 -4.46 -21.87 4.02
N LYS A 31 -3.58 -21.87 3.01
CA LYS A 31 -2.71 -23.03 2.78
C LYS A 31 -2.01 -23.28 4.12
N ALA A 32 -2.35 -24.36 4.82
CA ALA A 32 -1.65 -24.74 6.03
C ALA A 32 -0.26 -25.20 5.59
N GLU A 33 0.67 -24.26 5.48
CA GLU A 33 2.09 -24.57 5.48
C GLU A 33 2.36 -25.17 6.86
N PHE A 34 2.58 -26.49 6.90
CA PHE A 34 2.88 -27.19 8.15
C PHE A 34 4.15 -26.57 8.75
N ASN A 35 4.00 -25.90 9.88
CA ASN A 35 5.12 -25.31 10.60
C ASN A 35 5.58 -26.29 11.68
N GLU A 36 6.89 -26.34 11.94
CA GLU A 36 7.46 -27.25 12.95
C GLU A 36 6.84 -27.01 14.36
N ASP A 37 6.51 -25.74 14.65
CA ASP A 37 5.81 -25.34 15.86
C ASP A 37 4.42 -26.02 16.03
N ASP A 38 3.72 -26.33 14.93
CA ASP A 38 2.39 -26.94 14.95
C ASP A 38 2.45 -28.45 15.23
N ILE A 39 3.60 -29.09 14.96
CA ILE A 39 3.85 -30.51 15.24
C ILE A 39 4.15 -30.72 16.73
N LEU A 40 4.91 -29.79 17.31
CA LEU A 40 5.38 -29.87 18.70
C LEU A 40 4.29 -29.48 19.72
N ASP A 41 3.32 -28.64 19.33
CA ASP A 41 2.20 -28.25 20.18
C ASP A 41 0.89 -28.07 19.39
N PRO A 42 0.22 -29.18 19.00
CA PRO A 42 -0.95 -29.15 18.12
C PRO A 42 -2.20 -28.49 18.76
N LEU A 43 -2.19 -28.29 20.07
CA LEU A 43 -3.27 -27.63 20.81
C LEU A 43 -2.88 -26.20 21.27
N ASP A 44 -1.68 -25.72 20.91
CA ASP A 44 -1.10 -24.43 21.36
C ASP A 44 -1.16 -24.24 22.89
N ILE A 45 -0.98 -25.31 23.67
CA ILE A 45 -1.09 -25.30 25.14
C ILE A 45 0.01 -24.43 25.76
N LEU A 46 1.20 -24.41 25.16
CA LEU A 46 2.34 -23.60 25.58
C LEU A 46 2.31 -22.19 24.96
N GLY A 47 1.36 -21.91 24.06
CA GLY A 47 1.24 -20.61 23.38
C GLY A 47 2.45 -20.24 22.54
N ALA A 48 3.23 -21.24 22.09
CA ALA A 48 4.47 -21.05 21.34
C ALA A 48 4.18 -20.57 19.91
N THR A 49 3.18 -21.15 19.25
CA THR A 49 2.77 -20.79 17.88
C THR A 49 2.22 -19.36 17.82
N ARG A 50 1.41 -18.95 18.80
CA ARG A 50 0.88 -17.59 18.88
C ARG A 50 2.00 -16.56 19.05
N ARG A 51 3.00 -16.88 19.87
CA ARG A 51 4.18 -16.03 20.09
C ARG A 51 5.08 -15.96 18.85
N SER A 52 5.35 -17.09 18.19
CA SER A 52 6.17 -17.11 16.98
C SER A 52 5.50 -16.34 15.84
N ARG A 53 4.19 -16.50 15.65
CA ARG A 53 3.41 -15.74 14.66
C ARG A 53 3.38 -14.24 14.96
N ALA A 54 3.21 -13.85 16.22
CA ALA A 54 3.27 -12.45 16.62
C ALA A 54 4.67 -11.85 16.40
N GLN A 55 5.73 -12.61 16.70
CA GLN A 55 7.11 -12.20 16.47
C GLN A 55 7.41 -12.06 14.97
N GLN A 56 6.96 -13.02 14.14
CA GLN A 56 7.09 -12.94 12.68
C GLN A 56 6.35 -11.74 12.11
N ALA A 57 5.14 -11.44 12.59
CA ALA A 57 4.38 -10.26 12.15
C ALA A 57 5.08 -8.94 12.52
N ARG A 58 5.73 -8.86 13.69
CA ARG A 58 6.56 -7.72 14.09
C ARG A 58 7.78 -7.59 13.19
N ASN A 59 8.56 -8.66 13.04
CA ASN A 59 9.73 -8.68 12.17
C ASN A 59 9.39 -8.33 10.71
N ALA A 60 8.23 -8.77 10.20
CA ALA A 60 7.78 -8.43 8.86
C ALA A 60 7.45 -6.94 8.72
N ARG A 61 6.85 -6.31 9.75
CA ARG A 61 6.63 -4.86 9.79
C ARG A 61 7.94 -4.09 9.86
N ASP A 62 8.86 -4.53 10.71
CA ASP A 62 10.18 -3.91 10.86
C ASP A 62 11.00 -4.01 9.57
N ARG A 63 10.96 -5.16 8.87
CA ARG A 63 11.56 -5.33 7.54
C ARG A 63 10.93 -4.44 6.48
N LYS A 64 9.61 -4.26 6.52
CA LYS A 64 8.92 -3.31 5.62
C LYS A 64 9.36 -1.88 5.88
N ALA A 65 9.42 -1.47 7.15
CA ALA A 65 9.86 -0.15 7.56
C ALA A 65 11.33 0.11 7.21
N SER A 66 12.21 -0.88 7.40
CA SER A 66 13.63 -0.77 7.03
C SER A 66 13.82 -0.70 5.52
N ALA A 67 13.08 -1.50 4.74
CA ALA A 67 13.12 -1.43 3.28
C ALA A 67 12.60 -0.09 2.75
N GLU A 68 11.59 0.49 3.37
CA GLU A 68 11.07 1.82 3.05
C GLU A 68 12.09 2.92 3.40
N ALA A 69 12.78 2.80 4.54
CA ALA A 69 13.87 3.69 4.92
C ALA A 69 15.11 3.57 3.99
N GLU A 70 15.44 2.37 3.53
CA GLU A 70 16.53 2.15 2.56
C GLU A 70 16.20 2.70 1.17
N ARG A 71 14.94 2.59 0.74
CA ARG A 71 14.45 3.24 -0.48
C ARG A 71 14.57 4.76 -0.36
N ALA A 72 14.22 5.34 0.78
CA ALA A 72 14.39 6.77 1.04
C ALA A 72 15.87 7.22 1.03
N ARG A 73 16.82 6.33 1.38
CA ARG A 73 18.26 6.61 1.28
C ARG A 73 18.78 6.61 -0.16
N THR A 74 18.14 5.87 -1.04
CA THR A 74 18.59 5.70 -2.44
C THR A 74 17.80 6.62 -3.37
N VAL A 75 17.92 7.94 -3.17
CA VAL A 75 17.37 8.92 -4.11
C VAL A 75 18.34 9.07 -5.29
N PRO A 76 17.89 8.92 -6.55
CA PRO A 76 18.72 9.20 -7.71
C PRO A 76 19.21 10.65 -7.66
N GLU A 77 20.53 10.81 -7.82
CA GLU A 77 21.24 12.09 -7.70
C GLU A 77 20.61 13.28 -8.46
N PRO A 78 20.13 13.13 -9.72
CA PRO A 78 19.54 14.27 -10.44
C PRO A 78 18.20 14.75 -9.87
N LEU A 79 17.51 13.95 -9.03
CA LEU A 79 16.18 14.31 -8.50
C LEU A 79 16.24 14.97 -7.13
N ARG A 80 17.39 14.94 -6.44
CA ARG A 80 17.51 15.45 -5.07
C ARG A 80 17.15 16.94 -4.96
N GLN A 81 17.67 17.76 -5.87
CA GLN A 81 17.40 19.20 -5.89
C GLN A 81 15.94 19.51 -6.26
N PRO A 82 15.36 18.97 -7.35
CA PRO A 82 13.94 19.17 -7.66
C PRO A 82 12.98 18.74 -6.54
N LEU A 83 13.24 17.61 -5.88
CA LEU A 83 12.41 17.12 -4.78
C LEU A 83 12.50 18.02 -3.55
N ALA A 84 13.69 18.52 -3.22
CA ALA A 84 13.87 19.48 -2.14
C ALA A 84 13.11 20.80 -2.41
N THR A 85 13.13 21.31 -3.64
CA THR A 85 12.39 22.53 -4.01
C THR A 85 10.87 22.39 -3.87
N LEU A 86 10.33 21.18 -4.09
CA LEU A 86 8.90 20.89 -3.97
C LEU A 86 8.50 20.39 -2.56
N ASP A 87 9.45 20.33 -1.63
CA ASP A 87 9.29 19.77 -0.28
C ASP A 87 8.72 18.33 -0.29
N LEU A 88 9.27 17.48 -1.15
CA LEU A 88 8.84 16.09 -1.33
C LEU A 88 9.94 15.09 -0.92
N THR A 89 9.55 14.01 -0.26
CA THR A 89 10.44 12.90 0.14
C THR A 89 10.26 11.71 -0.79
N TRP A 90 11.35 11.11 -1.26
CA TRP A 90 11.30 9.85 -1.98
C TRP A 90 10.87 8.72 -1.05
N PRO A 91 9.99 7.78 -1.45
CA PRO A 91 9.39 7.59 -2.78
C PRO A 91 8.19 8.52 -3.05
N VAL A 92 8.12 9.08 -4.25
CA VAL A 92 7.00 9.95 -4.68
C VAL A 92 6.24 9.35 -5.85
N SER A 93 4.91 9.49 -5.83
CA SER A 93 4.05 9.25 -6.99
C SER A 93 3.95 10.50 -7.87
N PHE A 94 3.70 10.31 -9.16
CA PHE A 94 3.48 11.43 -10.09
C PHE A 94 2.25 12.27 -9.72
N ASP A 95 1.24 11.67 -9.08
CA ASP A 95 0.07 12.41 -8.60
C ASP A 95 0.42 13.38 -7.47
N ASP A 96 1.30 12.97 -6.54
CA ASP A 96 1.76 13.80 -5.43
C ASP A 96 2.54 15.02 -5.94
N VAL A 97 3.38 14.83 -6.95
CA VAL A 97 4.15 15.90 -7.62
C VAL A 97 3.20 16.92 -8.25
N LYS A 98 2.17 16.48 -8.98
CA LYS A 98 1.16 17.37 -9.57
C LYS A 98 0.38 18.14 -8.52
N THR A 99 0.01 17.49 -7.42
CA THR A 99 -0.76 18.11 -6.34
C THR A 99 0.07 19.16 -5.62
N ARG A 100 1.34 18.87 -5.32
CA ARG A 100 2.27 19.86 -4.73
C ARG A 100 2.54 21.03 -5.66
N TYR A 101 2.80 20.77 -6.94
CA TYR A 101 2.98 21.84 -7.93
C TYR A 101 1.77 22.78 -7.99
N ARG A 102 0.55 22.23 -8.06
CA ARG A 102 -0.69 23.03 -8.05
C ARG A 102 -0.81 23.91 -6.81
N ASN A 103 -0.44 23.39 -5.64
CA ASN A 103 -0.48 24.14 -4.38
C ASN A 103 0.56 25.26 -4.34
N LEU A 104 1.79 24.99 -4.80
CA LEU A 104 2.87 25.99 -4.85
C LEU A 104 2.61 27.07 -5.90
N ALA A 105 2.08 26.70 -7.07
CA ALA A 105 1.73 27.64 -8.14
C ALA A 105 0.66 28.64 -7.69
N ARG A 106 -0.33 28.22 -6.91
CA ARG A 106 -1.34 29.13 -6.33
C ARG A 106 -0.74 30.09 -5.31
N ARG A 107 0.25 29.65 -4.53
CA ARG A 107 0.91 30.48 -3.50
C ARG A 107 1.84 31.52 -4.11
N HIS A 108 2.59 31.14 -5.14
CA HIS A 108 3.58 32.00 -5.79
C HIS A 108 3.09 32.57 -7.13
N HIS A 109 1.78 32.65 -7.33
CA HIS A 109 1.22 33.14 -8.59
C HIS A 109 1.56 34.64 -8.78
N PRO A 110 1.99 35.08 -9.97
CA PRO A 110 2.35 36.48 -10.22
C PRO A 110 1.16 37.44 -10.05
N ASP A 111 -0.07 36.95 -10.25
CA ASP A 111 -1.31 37.75 -10.07
C ASP A 111 -1.60 38.10 -8.61
N THR A 112 -1.26 37.22 -7.67
CA THR A 112 -1.45 37.48 -6.23
C THR A 112 -0.26 38.18 -5.59
N ASN A 113 0.92 38.09 -6.19
CA ASN A 113 2.18 38.62 -5.65
C ASN A 113 2.77 39.71 -6.56
N ILE A 114 1.93 40.64 -7.00
CA ILE A 114 2.35 41.76 -7.85
C ILE A 114 3.37 42.61 -7.08
N GLY A 115 4.60 42.67 -7.60
CA GLY A 115 5.68 43.48 -7.04
C GLY A 115 6.66 42.74 -6.11
N ASP A 116 6.46 41.45 -5.83
CA ASP A 116 7.41 40.63 -5.06
C ASP A 116 8.32 39.82 -6.00
N GLN A 117 9.55 40.31 -6.19
CA GLN A 117 10.59 39.64 -7.00
C GLN A 117 10.94 38.25 -6.44
N GLY A 118 10.83 38.05 -5.12
CA GLY A 118 11.13 36.77 -4.49
C GLY A 118 10.13 35.68 -4.86
N ALA A 119 8.84 36.03 -4.97
CA ALA A 119 7.81 35.09 -5.41
C ALA A 119 8.00 34.64 -6.86
N GLU A 120 8.44 35.56 -7.74
CA GLU A 120 8.72 35.27 -9.14
C GLU A 120 9.91 34.30 -9.31
N GLU A 121 11.01 34.53 -8.58
CA GLU A 121 12.18 33.65 -8.59
C GLU A 121 11.85 32.24 -8.07
N ARG A 122 11.05 32.15 -7.01
CA ARG A 122 10.56 30.87 -6.48
C ARG A 122 9.70 30.16 -7.51
N PHE A 123 8.78 30.86 -8.17
CA PHE A 123 7.91 30.28 -9.20
C PHE A 123 8.71 29.72 -10.39
N LYS A 124 9.75 30.43 -10.84
CA LYS A 124 10.68 29.94 -11.87
C LYS A 124 11.37 28.66 -11.43
N THR A 125 11.90 28.63 -10.21
CA THR A 125 12.60 27.46 -9.65
C THR A 125 11.66 26.24 -9.55
N ILE A 126 10.42 26.44 -9.09
CA ILE A 126 9.38 25.41 -9.01
C ILE A 126 9.04 24.84 -10.40
N SER A 127 8.91 25.71 -11.40
CA SER A 127 8.59 25.31 -12.77
C SER A 127 9.70 24.45 -13.39
N THR A 128 10.97 24.83 -13.19
CA THR A 128 12.13 24.03 -13.63
C THR A 128 12.18 22.68 -12.92
N ALA A 129 11.98 22.64 -11.60
CA ALA A 129 11.96 21.40 -10.82
C ALA A 129 10.87 20.42 -11.33
N TYR A 130 9.67 20.94 -11.60
CA TYR A 130 8.56 20.13 -12.13
C TYR A 130 8.87 19.56 -13.52
N ALA A 131 9.51 20.33 -14.40
CA ALA A 131 9.89 19.86 -15.73
C ALA A 131 10.84 18.66 -15.67
N VAL A 132 11.86 18.73 -14.81
CA VAL A 132 12.81 17.62 -14.60
C VAL A 132 12.11 16.36 -14.09
N LEU A 133 11.26 16.49 -13.06
CA LEU A 133 10.51 15.36 -12.51
C LEU A 133 9.59 14.74 -13.57
N ARG A 134 8.89 15.55 -14.34
CA ARG A 134 8.02 15.08 -15.43
C ARG A 134 8.80 14.27 -16.47
N THR A 135 9.97 14.74 -16.91
CA THR A 135 10.81 13.99 -17.87
C THR A 135 11.31 12.64 -17.32
N HIS A 136 11.59 12.58 -16.01
CA HIS A 136 12.00 11.35 -15.36
C HIS A 136 10.86 10.32 -15.33
N PHE A 137 9.65 10.73 -14.95
CA PHE A 137 8.50 9.83 -14.92
C PHE A 137 8.11 9.34 -16.31
N THR A 138 8.05 10.22 -17.33
CA THR A 138 7.75 9.79 -18.70
C THR A 138 8.77 8.78 -19.23
N ARG A 139 10.07 8.99 -18.95
CA ARG A 139 11.12 8.04 -19.34
C ARG A 139 10.98 6.70 -18.63
N GLN A 140 10.49 6.68 -17.38
CA GLN A 140 10.26 5.43 -16.66
C GLN A 140 9.07 4.66 -17.24
N ASP A 141 7.98 5.34 -17.62
CA ASP A 141 6.83 4.71 -18.27
C ASP A 141 7.21 4.08 -19.63
N ASP A 142 8.06 4.74 -20.42
CA ASP A 142 8.53 4.23 -21.72
C ASP A 142 9.45 3.00 -21.60
N LEU A 143 10.11 2.80 -20.46
CA LEU A 143 11.05 1.70 -20.21
C LEU A 143 10.38 0.43 -19.67
N VAL A 144 9.07 0.45 -19.41
CA VAL A 144 8.32 -0.66 -18.81
C VAL A 144 7.52 -1.47 -19.86
N CYS A 145 7.60 -1.10 -21.14
CA CYS A 145 7.05 -1.86 -22.28
C CYS A 145 8.11 -2.76 -22.94
#